data_AF-A0A1H8QNT9-F1
#
_entry.id   AF-A0A1H8QNT9-F1
#
_cell.length_a   1.000
_cell.length_b   1.000
_cell.length_c   1.000
_cell.angle_alpha   90.00
_cell.angle_beta   90.00
_cell.angle_gamma   90.00
#
_symmetry.space_group_name_H-M   'P 1'
#
loop_
_entity.id
_entity.type
_entity.pdbx_description
1 polymer ?
#
loop_
_entity_poly.entity_id
_entity_poly.type
_entity_poly.pdbx_seq_one_letter_code
_entity_poly.pdbx_strand_id
1 'polypeptide(L)'
;MKNGLECAGRALGHGLAGYRVELRRLNLNEILIAVYHAQQSIKLTQRIVTNEQATNPFLLNAVVAAMRVEADTVGLFIEIPLADDCLTA
;
A
#
# COMPACT_ATOMS: atom_id res chain seq x y z
N MET A 1 11.25 -0.73 24.49
CA MET A 1 9.99 -0.41 23.77
C MET A 1 10.14 -0.90 22.34
N LYS A 2 9.36 -1.89 21.90
CA LYS A 2 9.31 -2.28 20.48
C LYS A 2 8.70 -1.11 19.72
N ASN A 3 9.49 -0.41 18.91
CA ASN A 3 9.09 0.83 18.25
C ASN A 3 7.83 0.57 17.42
N GLY A 4 6.83 1.45 17.50
CA GLY A 4 5.57 1.30 16.75
C GLY A 4 5.78 1.10 15.24
N LEU A 5 6.92 1.55 14.71
CA LEU A 5 7.36 1.28 13.34
C LEU A 5 7.52 -0.22 13.01
N GLU A 6 8.01 -1.04 13.95
CA GLU A 6 8.16 -2.49 13.74
C GLU A 6 6.81 -3.21 13.73
N CYS A 7 5.87 -2.77 14.58
CA CYS A 7 4.50 -3.26 14.56
C CYS A 7 3.80 -2.86 13.27
N ALA A 8 4.04 -1.63 12.80
CA ALA A 8 3.48 -1.16 11.56
C ALA A 8 4.01 -1.90 10.34
N GLY A 9 5.33 -2.12 10.30
CA GLY A 9 5.97 -2.92 9.26
C GLY A 9 5.41 -4.34 9.19
N ARG A 10 5.14 -4.98 10.34
CA ARG A 10 4.49 -6.32 10.38
C ARG A 10 3.07 -6.29 9.87
N ALA A 11 2.23 -5.34 10.31
CA ALA A 11 0.85 -5.24 9.87
C ALA A 11 0.75 -5.05 8.35
N LEU A 12 1.61 -4.18 7.80
CA LEU A 12 1.70 -3.93 6.36
C LEU A 12 2.22 -5.15 5.60
N GLY A 13 3.28 -5.79 6.09
CA GLY A 13 3.87 -6.97 5.45
C GLY A 13 2.90 -8.14 5.34
N HIS A 14 2.06 -8.37 6.37
CA HIS A 14 1.05 -9.43 6.33
C HIS A 14 -0.20 -9.03 5.53
N GLY A 15 -0.77 -7.84 5.77
CA GLY A 15 -2.04 -7.47 5.14
C GLY A 15 -1.92 -7.08 3.66
N LEU A 16 -0.74 -6.68 3.21
CA LEU A 16 -0.45 -6.35 1.80
C LEU A 16 0.49 -7.38 1.17
N ALA A 17 0.53 -8.61 1.69
CA ALA A 17 1.28 -9.69 1.08
C ALA A 17 0.89 -9.87 -0.40
N GLY A 18 1.91 -9.98 -1.25
CA GLY A 18 1.77 -10.00 -2.71
C GLY A 18 2.01 -8.64 -3.37
N TYR A 19 2.02 -7.54 -2.62
CA TYR A 19 2.33 -6.21 -3.15
C TYR A 19 3.71 -5.72 -2.71
N ARG A 20 4.28 -4.81 -3.48
CA ARG A 20 5.47 -4.07 -3.05
C ARG A 20 5.03 -2.83 -2.27
N VAL A 21 5.40 -2.73 -1.01
CA VAL A 21 5.03 -1.62 -0.13
C VAL A 21 6.24 -0.74 0.17
N GLU A 22 6.09 0.57 -0.01
CA GLU A 22 7.08 1.57 0.39
C GLU A 22 6.55 2.37 1.58
N LEU A 23 7.43 2.60 2.55
CA LEU A 23 7.20 3.45 3.71
C LEU A 23 8.18 4.60 3.69
N ARG A 24 7.65 5.83 3.67
CA ARG A 24 8.47 7.04 3.67
C ARG A 24 7.96 8.02 4.71
N ARG A 25 8.83 8.43 5.63
CA ARG A 25 8.53 9.53 6.54
C ARG A 25 8.48 10.84 5.75
N LEU A 26 7.36 11.56 5.83
CA LEU A 26 7.20 12.85 5.15
C LEU A 26 7.66 14.01 6.04
N ASN A 27 7.33 13.95 7.33
CA ASN A 27 7.75 14.92 8.34
C ASN A 27 7.76 14.28 9.73
N LEU A 28 7.82 15.10 10.79
CA LEU A 28 7.88 14.59 12.15
C LEU A 28 6.66 13.75 12.55
N ASN A 29 5.47 14.03 12.00
CA ASN A 29 4.21 13.41 12.39
C ASN A 29 3.61 12.48 11.33
N GLU A 30 4.04 12.56 10.07
CA GLU A 30 3.39 11.88 8.94
C GLU A 30 4.28 10.86 8.24
N ILE A 31 3.67 9.75 7.85
CA ILE A 31 4.27 8.64 7.13
C ILE A 31 3.42 8.38 5.88
N LEU A 32 4.06 8.40 4.72
CA LEU A 32 3.49 7.92 3.47
C LEU A 32 3.62 6.39 3.41
N ILE A 33 2.52 5.73 3.12
CA ILE A 33 2.43 4.32 2.75
C ILE A 33 2.05 4.29 1.27
N ALA A 34 2.90 3.73 0.42
CA ALA A 34 2.61 3.57 -1.00
C ALA A 34 2.64 2.08 -1.36
N VAL A 35 1.63 1.63 -2.11
CA VAL A 35 1.48 0.25 -2.55
C VAL A 35 1.64 0.19 -4.05
N TYR A 36 2.52 -0.70 -4.50
CA TYR A 36 2.88 -0.90 -5.89
C TYR A 36 2.56 -2.32 -6.32
N HIS A 37 2.39 -2.49 -7.63
CA HIS A 37 2.34 -3.80 -8.26
C HIS A 37 3.61 -4.60 -7.90
N ALA A 38 3.47 -5.93 -7.77
CA ALA A 38 4.54 -6.81 -7.30
C ALA A 38 5.78 -6.79 -8.21
N GLN A 39 5.54 -6.76 -9.52
CA GLN A 39 6.57 -6.96 -10.54
C GLN A 39 6.77 -5.73 -11.44
N GLN A 40 5.85 -4.76 -11.41
CA GLN A 40 5.86 -3.60 -12.29
C GLN A 40 6.00 -2.33 -11.45
N SER A 41 6.62 -1.29 -12.02
CA SER A 41 6.78 0.00 -11.35
C SER A 41 5.49 0.85 -11.40
N ILE A 42 4.35 0.22 -11.12
CA ILE A 42 3.03 0.86 -11.12
C ILE A 42 2.58 1.05 -9.67
N LYS A 43 2.22 2.28 -9.33
CA LYS A 43 1.65 2.61 -8.02
C LYS A 43 0.14 2.38 -8.07
N LEU A 44 -0.37 1.56 -7.16
CA LEU A 44 -1.78 1.17 -7.10
C LEU A 44 -2.58 2.10 -6.19
N THR A 45 -2.06 2.37 -4.99
CA THR A 45 -2.65 3.30 -4.03
C THR A 45 -1.58 3.88 -3.12
N GLN A 46 -1.90 4.97 -2.44
CA GLN A 46 -1.09 5.55 -1.37
C GLN A 46 -1.96 6.20 -0.31
N ARG A 47 -1.48 6.22 0.93
CA ARG A 47 -2.09 6.97 2.03
C ARG A 47 -1.03 7.63 2.89
N ILE A 48 -1.38 8.79 3.43
CA ILE A 48 -0.61 9.42 4.49
C ILE A 48 -1.29 9.06 5.81
N VAL A 49 -0.50 8.52 6.74
CA VAL A 49 -0.94 8.24 8.11
C VAL A 49 -0.13 9.06 9.09
N THR A 50 -0.74 9.42 10.21
CA THR A 50 -0.02 10.04 11.31
C THR A 50 0.71 8.99 12.15
N ASN A 51 1.69 9.40 12.95
CA ASN A 51 2.35 8.52 13.92
C ASN A 51 1.34 7.93 14.92
N GLU A 52 0.32 8.69 15.30
CA GLU A 52 -0.75 8.21 16.18
C GLU A 52 -1.50 7.05 15.52
N GLN A 53 -1.87 7.18 14.25
CA GLN A 53 -2.50 6.11 13.48
C GLN A 53 -1.56 4.91 13.28
N ALA A 54 -0.27 5.14 13.02
CA ALA A 54 0.71 4.08 12.79
C ALA A 54 1.08 3.30 14.06
N THR A 55 0.97 3.94 15.23
CA THR A 55 1.23 3.30 16.53
C THR A 55 0.00 2.60 17.11
N ASN A 56 -1.20 2.93 16.62
CA ASN A 56 -2.44 2.27 17.01
C ASN A 56 -2.73 1.05 16.10
N PRO A 57 -2.72 -0.19 16.64
CA PRO A 57 -2.90 -1.40 15.84
C PRO A 57 -4.26 -1.48 15.13
N PHE A 58 -5.33 -0.97 15.75
CA PHE A 58 -6.67 -1.02 15.17
C PHE A 58 -6.80 -0.06 13.99
N LEU A 59 -6.31 1.17 14.16
CA LEU A 59 -6.33 2.16 13.08
C LEU A 59 -5.44 1.72 11.92
N LEU A 60 -4.25 1.22 12.22
CA LEU A 60 -3.35 0.74 11.19
C LEU A 60 -3.94 -0.45 10.44
N ASN A 61 -4.52 -1.44 11.12
CA ASN A 61 -5.15 -2.58 10.46
C ASN A 61 -6.32 -2.16 9.57
N ALA A 62 -7.12 -1.18 9.99
CA ALA A 62 -8.19 -0.62 9.17
C ALA A 62 -7.63 0.07 7.90
N VAL A 63 -6.53 0.81 8.03
CA VAL A 63 -5.81 1.40 6.90
C VAL A 63 -5.30 0.31 5.96
N VAL A 64 -4.64 -0.72 6.48
CA VAL A 64 -4.11 -1.84 5.70
C VAL A 64 -5.22 -2.56 4.93
N ALA A 65 -6.35 -2.86 5.58
CA ALA A 65 -7.49 -3.51 4.94
C ALA A 65 -8.08 -2.66 3.82
N ALA A 66 -8.24 -1.35 4.04
CA ALA A 66 -8.74 -0.45 3.00
C ALA A 66 -7.77 -0.35 1.81
N MET A 67 -6.47 -0.21 2.07
CA MET A 67 -5.45 -0.17 1.02
C MET A 67 -5.37 -1.48 0.24
N ARG A 68 -5.63 -2.62 0.88
CA ARG A 68 -5.71 -3.91 0.21
C ARG A 68 -6.84 -3.95 -0.81
N VAL A 69 -8.05 -3.55 -0.41
CA VAL A 69 -9.21 -3.49 -1.31
C VAL A 69 -8.97 -2.55 -2.49
N GLU A 70 -8.38 -1.38 -2.24
CA GLU A 70 -8.00 -0.43 -3.30
C GLU A 70 -6.96 -1.03 -4.26
N ALA A 71 -5.90 -1.65 -3.72
CA ALA A 71 -4.85 -2.26 -4.52
C ALA A 71 -5.36 -3.44 -5.36
N ASP A 72 -6.20 -4.31 -4.79
CA ASP A 72 -6.83 -5.43 -5.49
C ASP A 72 -7.74 -4.91 -6.62
N THR A 73 -8.53 -3.87 -6.35
CA THR A 73 -9.42 -3.26 -7.36
C THR A 73 -8.64 -2.69 -8.53
N VAL A 74 -7.56 -1.95 -8.27
CA VAL A 74 -6.72 -1.37 -9.34
C VAL A 74 -5.91 -2.44 -10.05
N GLY A 75 -5.41 -3.44 -9.32
CA GLY A 75 -4.63 -4.56 -9.85
C GLY A 75 -5.39 -5.36 -10.92
N LEU A 76 -6.70 -5.54 -10.75
CA LEU A 76 -7.56 -6.21 -11.74
C LEU A 76 -7.50 -5.56 -13.12
N PHE A 77 -7.35 -4.23 -13.21
CA PHE A 77 -7.29 -3.52 -14.49
C PHE A 77 -5.89 -3.54 -15.13
N ILE A 78 -4.86 -3.93 -14.37
CA ILE A 78 -3.46 -4.00 -14.84
C ILE A 78 -3.14 -5.43 -15.32
N GLU A 79 -3.74 -6.45 -14.71
CA GLU A 79 -3.58 -7.85 -15.13
C GLU A 79 -4.37 -8.20 -16.38
N ILE A 80 -5.40 -7.42 -16.73
CA ILE A 80 -5.96 -7.43 -18.08
C ILE A 80 -4.85 -6.87 -18.98
N PRO A 81 -4.27 -7.67 -19.90
CA PRO A 81 -3.38 -7.09 -20.90
C PRO A 81 -4.15 -5.94 -21.51
N LEU A 82 -3.58 -4.73 -21.48
CA LEU A 82 -3.96 -3.69 -22.43
C LEU A 82 -3.94 -4.41 -23.78
N ALA A 83 -5.12 -4.77 -24.29
CA ALA A 83 -5.22 -5.56 -25.50
C ALA A 83 -4.37 -4.83 -26.54
N ASP A 84 -3.35 -5.51 -27.06
CA ASP A 84 -2.48 -5.03 -28.13
C ASP A 84 -3.30 -4.54 -29.36
N ASP A 85 -4.60 -4.83 -29.38
CA ASP A 85 -5.56 -4.49 -30.43
C ASP A 85 -6.02 -3.02 -30.46
N CYS A 86 -5.69 -2.18 -29.48
CA CYS A 86 -6.19 -0.79 -29.46
C CYS A 86 -5.29 0.24 -30.18
N LEU A 87 -4.14 -0.15 -30.75
CA LEU A 87 -3.18 0.80 -31.37
C LEU A 87 -2.94 0.57 -32.88
N THR A 88 -3.73 -0.27 -33.54
CA THR A 88 -3.71 -0.37 -35.01
C THR A 88 -5.12 -0.32 -35.58
N ALA A 89 -5.63 0.89 -35.84
CA ALA A 89 -6.73 1.15 -36.75
C ALA A 89 -6.43 2.45 -37.52
#